data_AF-A0A8B9NTC1-F1
#
_entry.id   AF-A0A8B9NTC1-F1
#
_cell.length_a   1.000
_cell.length_b   1.000
_cell.length_c   1.000
_cell.angle_alpha   90.00
_cell.angle_beta   90.00
_cell.angle_gamma   90.00
#
_symmetry.space_group_name_H-M   'P 1'
#
loop_
_entity.id
_entity.type
_entity.pdbx_description
1 polymer ?
#
loop_
_entity_poly.entity_id
_entity_poly.type
_entity_poly.pdbx_seq_one_letter_code
_entity_poly.pdbx_strand_id
1 'polypeptide(L)'
;EEDLCLKSPYEEEARVKALNEYLSTRSYIQGFTFSHADVEVFRKFSGPPVDQYFHVVRWYRHIEAIYDGSSEKNEPCKLQTSE
;
A
#
# COMPACT_ATOMS: atom_id res chain seq x y z
N GLU A 1 14.35 31.48 -9.93
CA GLU A 1 13.32 30.86 -9.08
C GLU A 1 13.18 29.41 -9.53
N GLU A 2 14.16 28.62 -9.13
CA GLU A 2 14.32 27.21 -9.48
C GLU A 2 13.97 26.41 -8.23
N ASP A 3 12.74 25.89 -8.14
CA ASP A 3 12.43 24.83 -7.17
C ASP A 3 11.18 24.02 -7.56
N LEU A 4 11.10 23.59 -8.82
CA LEU A 4 10.29 22.44 -9.17
C LEU A 4 11.23 21.26 -9.42
N CYS A 5 11.65 20.63 -8.33
CA CYS A 5 12.14 19.25 -8.33
C CYS A 5 11.00 18.34 -8.80
N LEU A 6 10.77 18.32 -10.12
CA LEU A 6 10.08 17.23 -10.80
C LEU A 6 10.94 15.99 -10.55
N LYS A 7 10.65 15.28 -9.46
CA LYS A 7 11.21 13.95 -9.20
C LYS A 7 11.05 13.18 -10.49
N SER A 8 12.19 12.83 -11.10
CA SER A 8 12.18 12.13 -12.38
C SER A 8 11.26 10.91 -12.25
N PRO A 9 10.40 10.62 -13.23
CA PRO A 9 9.50 9.46 -13.17
C PRO A 9 10.27 8.15 -12.89
N TYR A 10 11.54 8.09 -13.31
CA TYR A 10 12.45 7.00 -13.02
C TYR A 10 12.73 6.81 -11.51
N GLU A 11 12.80 7.88 -10.74
CA GLU A 11 13.03 7.79 -9.30
C GLU A 11 11.80 7.29 -8.55
N GLU A 12 10.58 7.63 -9.00
CA GLU A 12 9.36 7.08 -8.42
C GLU A 12 9.25 5.58 -8.70
N GLU A 13 9.48 5.16 -9.94
CA GLU A 13 9.51 3.75 -10.31
C GLU A 13 10.55 2.97 -9.51
N ALA A 14 11.75 3.53 -9.31
CA ALA A 14 12.79 2.92 -8.50
C ALA A 14 12.38 2.77 -7.03
N ARG A 15 11.73 3.78 -6.45
CA ARG A 15 11.22 3.73 -5.06
C ARG A 15 10.12 2.69 -4.91
N VAL A 16 9.14 2.66 -5.80
CA VAL A 16 8.03 1.70 -5.77
C VAL A 16 8.57 0.27 -5.96
N LYS A 17 9.54 0.09 -6.85
CA LYS A 17 10.22 -1.20 -7.02
C LYS A 17 10.93 -1.65 -5.75
N ALA A 18 11.72 -0.79 -5.12
CA ALA A 18 12.40 -1.12 -3.88
C ALA A 18 11.41 -1.47 -2.76
N LEU A 19 10.29 -0.75 -2.68
CA LEU A 19 9.21 -1.05 -1.75
C LEU A 19 8.54 -2.41 -2.04
N ASN A 20 8.31 -2.74 -3.31
CA ASN A 20 7.76 -4.03 -3.71
C ASN A 20 8.64 -5.19 -3.24
N GLU A 21 9.95 -5.09 -3.45
CA GLU A 21 10.91 -6.10 -2.98
C GLU A 21 10.94 -6.17 -1.44
N TYR A 22 10.84 -5.04 -0.75
CA TYR A 22 10.78 -5.02 0.72
C TYR A 22 9.53 -5.74 1.26
N LEU A 23 8.37 -5.52 0.63
CA LEU A 23 7.07 -6.09 0.99
C LEU A 23 6.88 -7.53 0.46
N SER A 24 7.85 -8.07 -0.29
CA SER A 24 7.82 -9.48 -0.70
C SER A 24 7.85 -10.44 0.49
N THR A 25 8.56 -10.05 1.54
CA THR A 25 8.77 -10.84 2.76
C THR A 25 8.08 -10.22 3.99
N ARG A 26 7.39 -9.09 3.81
CA ARG A 26 6.82 -8.29 4.90
C ARG A 26 5.41 -7.82 4.57
N SER A 27 4.57 -7.80 5.59
CA SER A 27 3.18 -7.34 5.45
C SER A 27 3.01 -5.84 5.69
N TYR A 28 3.97 -5.20 6.35
CA TYR A 28 3.92 -3.78 6.77
C TYR A 28 5.28 -3.11 6.56
N ILE A 29 5.30 -1.78 6.58
CA ILE A 29 6.52 -0.97 6.46
C ILE A 29 7.42 -1.12 7.68
N GLN A 30 6.82 -1.33 8.87
CA GLN A 30 7.56 -1.52 10.10
C GLN A 30 6.87 -2.53 11.01
N GLY A 31 7.66 -3.45 11.59
CA GLY A 31 7.15 -4.47 12.50
C GLY A 31 6.28 -5.52 11.80
N PHE A 32 5.34 -6.09 12.57
CA PHE A 32 4.45 -7.16 12.12
C PHE A 32 2.97 -6.76 12.16
N THR A 33 2.68 -5.50 12.50
CA THR A 33 1.34 -4.94 12.64
C THR A 33 1.30 -3.58 11.96
N PHE A 34 0.09 -3.11 11.63
CA PHE A 34 -0.13 -1.76 11.13
C PHE A 34 0.53 -0.70 12.03
N SER A 35 1.27 0.23 11.42
CA SER A 35 2.08 1.22 12.13
C SER A 35 1.98 2.61 11.48
N HIS A 36 2.47 3.65 12.18
CA HIS A 36 2.52 5.01 11.62
C HIS A 36 3.33 5.08 10.31
N ALA A 37 4.36 4.24 10.16
CA ALA A 37 5.16 4.19 8.95
C ALA A 37 4.33 3.78 7.71
N ASP A 38 3.36 2.88 7.88
CA ASP A 38 2.45 2.48 6.80
C ASP A 38 1.61 3.66 6.31
N VAL A 39 1.17 4.51 7.22
CA VAL A 39 0.38 5.72 6.96
C VAL A 39 1.15 6.72 6.12
N GLU A 40 2.37 7.02 6.54
CA GLU A 40 3.22 8.00 5.87
C GLU A 40 3.57 7.57 4.45
N VAL A 41 3.79 6.27 4.25
CA VAL A 41 4.04 5.73 2.91
C VAL A 41 2.74 5.72 2.11
N PHE A 42 1.62 5.30 2.69
CA PHE A 42 0.32 5.21 2.02
C PHE A 42 -0.14 6.57 1.47
N ARG A 43 0.00 7.65 2.24
CA ARG A 43 -0.36 9.02 1.82
C ARG A 43 0.45 9.57 0.64
N LYS A 44 1.63 9.00 0.36
CA LYS A 44 2.43 9.41 -0.81
C LYS A 44 1.86 8.86 -2.11
N PHE A 45 1.03 7.82 -2.04
CA PHE A 45 0.34 7.27 -3.19
C PHE A 45 -0.97 8.05 -3.41
N SER A 46 -1.19 8.51 -4.63
CA SER A 46 -2.46 9.14 -5.04
C SER A 46 -3.54 8.11 -5.38
N GLY A 47 -3.19 6.83 -5.43
CA GLY A 47 -4.05 5.72 -5.80
C GLY A 47 -3.25 4.41 -5.84
N PRO A 48 -3.90 3.27 -6.16
CA PRO A 48 -3.21 1.99 -6.23
C PRO A 48 -2.10 2.03 -7.30
N PRO A 49 -0.89 1.54 -6.99
CA PRO A 49 0.20 1.47 -7.96
C PRO A 49 -0.11 0.42 -9.04
N VAL A 50 0.68 0.46 -10.12
CA VAL A 50 0.55 -0.45 -11.28
C VAL A 50 0.61 -1.92 -10.85
N ASP A 51 -0.21 -2.77 -11.46
CA ASP A 51 -0.37 -4.19 -11.12
C ASP A 51 0.93 -5.02 -11.19
N GLN A 52 1.98 -4.51 -11.85
CA GLN A 52 3.31 -5.14 -11.86
C GLN A 52 3.97 -5.19 -10.47
N TYR A 53 3.56 -4.33 -9.53
CA TYR A 53 4.06 -4.28 -8.15
C TYR A 53 3.08 -4.92 -7.17
N PHE A 54 2.77 -6.19 -7.41
CA PHE A 54 1.73 -6.94 -6.71
C PHE A 54 1.86 -6.95 -5.18
N HIS A 55 3.08 -6.91 -4.62
CA HIS A 55 3.26 -6.81 -3.17
C HIS A 55 2.84 -5.44 -2.62
N VAL A 56 3.13 -4.37 -3.36
CA VAL A 56 2.69 -3.02 -3.00
C VAL A 56 1.19 -2.89 -3.20
N VAL A 57 0.62 -3.44 -4.28
CA VAL A 57 -0.85 -3.41 -4.50
C VAL A 57 -1.59 -4.13 -3.39
N ARG A 58 -1.13 -5.32 -2.98
CA ARG A 58 -1.69 -6.07 -1.84
C ARG A 58 -1.63 -5.24 -0.56
N TRP A 59 -0.47 -4.67 -0.24
CA TRP A 59 -0.30 -3.83 0.95
C TRP A 59 -1.19 -2.58 0.89
N TYR A 60 -1.20 -1.86 -0.23
CA TYR A 60 -2.00 -0.65 -0.43
C TYR A 60 -3.48 -0.91 -0.16
N ARG A 61 -4.07 -1.94 -0.78
CA ARG A 61 -5.48 -2.32 -0.56
C ARG A 61 -5.77 -2.71 0.88
N HIS A 62 -4.83 -3.39 1.53
CA HIS A 62 -4.95 -3.76 2.95
C HIS A 62 -4.95 -2.53 3.85
N ILE A 63 -4.03 -1.58 3.61
CA ILE A 63 -3.98 -0.31 4.35
C ILE A 63 -5.22 0.52 4.07
N GLU A 64 -5.63 0.64 2.80
CA GLU A 64 -6.86 1.32 2.38
C GLU A 64 -8.09 0.76 3.11
N ALA A 65 -8.24 -0.56 3.18
CA ALA A 65 -9.36 -1.18 3.90
C ALA A 65 -9.34 -0.91 5.41
N ILE A 66 -8.16 -0.79 6.04
CA ILE A 66 -8.05 -0.39 7.46
C ILE A 66 -8.40 1.09 7.64
N TYR A 67 -7.97 1.94 6.72
CA TYR A 67 -8.21 3.38 6.73
C TYR A 67 -9.68 3.72 6.49
N ASP A 68 -10.23 3.16 5.42
CA ASP A 68 -11.61 3.34 4.98
C ASP A 68 -12.58 2.52 5.83
N GLY A 69 -12.14 1.44 6.47
CA GLY A 69 -12.92 0.65 7.43
C GLY A 69 -13.30 1.39 8.72
N SER A 70 -12.86 2.65 8.89
CA SER A 70 -13.46 3.58 9.86
C SER A 70 -14.81 4.15 9.40
N SER A 71 -15.15 4.00 8.11
CA SER A 71 -16.49 4.12 7.53
C SER A 71 -16.98 2.74 7.10
N GLU A 72 -17.85 2.14 7.91
CA GLU A 72 -18.50 0.86 7.65
C GLU A 72 -19.10 0.78 6.23
N LYS A 73 -18.44 0.08 5.29
CA LYS A 73 -19.08 -0.44 4.08
C LYS A 73 -18.48 -1.80 3.64
N ASN A 74 -19.11 -2.86 4.17
CA ASN A 74 -19.37 -4.17 3.54
C ASN A 74 -18.15 -5.11 3.33
N GLU A 75 -18.16 -6.41 3.65
CA GLU A 75 -19.17 -7.37 4.10
C GLU A 75 -18.37 -8.53 4.74
N PRO A 76 -18.80 -9.14 5.86
CA PRO A 76 -18.05 -10.26 6.43
C PRO A 76 -18.08 -11.43 5.45
N CYS A 77 -16.92 -12.00 5.13
CA CYS A 77 -16.84 -13.30 4.47
C CYS A 77 -17.67 -14.31 5.29
N LYS A 78 -18.91 -14.55 4.86
CA LYS A 78 -19.66 -15.75 5.24
C LYS A 78 -18.85 -16.92 4.70
N LEU A 79 -18.08 -17.54 5.59
CA LEU A 79 -17.65 -18.92 5.45
C LEU A 79 -18.91 -19.76 5.28
N GLN A 80 -19.29 -20.01 4.02
CA GLN A 80 -20.14 -21.13 3.69
C GLN A 80 -19.23 -22.36 3.67
N THR A 81 -19.03 -22.96 4.85
CA THR A 81 -18.72 -24.40 4.89
C THR A 81 -20.04 -25.10 4.56
N SER A 82 -20.21 -25.45 3.30
CA SER A 82 -21.19 -26.44 2.91
C SER A 82 -20.61 -27.83 3.19
N GLU A 83 -21.44 -28.62 3.89
CA GLU A 83 -21.35 -30.03 4.28
C GLU A 83 -20.35 -30.44 5.37
#